data_AF-A0A7S1DC47-F1
#
_entry.id   AF-A0A7S1DC47-F1
#
_cell.length_a   1.000
_cell.length_b   1.000
_cell.length_c   1.000
_cell.angle_alpha   90.00
_cell.angle_beta   90.00
_cell.angle_gamma   90.00
#
_symmetry.space_group_name_H-M   'P 1'
#
loop_
_entity.id
_entity.type
_entity.pdbx_description
1 polymer ?
#
loop_
_entity_poly.entity_id
_entity_poly.type
_entity_poly.pdbx_seq_one_letter_code
_entity_poly.pdbx_strand_id
1 'polypeptide(L)'
;TINFRYLDRIESMSSAIPSSARLSRQILRWQQSQQLIRCFSTSPTSSSNEDYVSPLQEFFDTIHDKPKREKHALEKLLKCGISEDKIRFSTNHYGRLLLPPHVHGWEHRVTLKVGLEDIPIESELEIAIFRQIVGSRFNKDKNLLQLSSNQFGSRIENKRHLVSMLDRIVMGTKRLANQMEEPDKEQNA
;
A
#
# COMPACT_ATOMS: atom_id res chain seq x y z
N THR A 1 -6.17 27.22 -37.90
CA THR A 1 -5.15 26.62 -38.78
C THR A 1 -4.18 25.84 -37.92
N ILE A 2 -4.38 24.53 -37.80
CA ILE A 2 -3.68 23.64 -36.85
C ILE A 2 -2.57 22.92 -37.62
N ASN A 3 -1.31 23.11 -37.21
CA ASN A 3 -0.16 22.43 -37.79
C ASN A 3 -0.01 21.02 -37.19
N PHE A 4 -0.49 20.02 -37.92
CA PHE A 4 -0.14 18.61 -37.74
C PHE A 4 1.10 18.31 -38.59
N ARG A 5 2.26 18.17 -37.95
CA ARG A 5 3.43 17.49 -38.53
C ARG A 5 4.17 16.81 -37.39
N TYR A 6 4.14 15.48 -37.37
CA TYR A 6 5.25 14.58 -37.00
C TYR A 6 4.74 13.14 -37.10
N LEU A 7 4.55 12.72 -38.35
CA LEU A 7 4.69 11.32 -38.76
C LEU A 7 6.01 11.23 -39.54
N ASP A 8 6.64 10.07 -39.45
CA ASP A 8 7.84 9.60 -40.17
C ASP A 8 9.11 9.49 -39.33
N ARG A 9 9.19 8.38 -38.58
CA ARG A 9 10.44 7.61 -38.49
C ARG A 9 10.17 6.13 -38.27
N ILE A 10 9.83 5.46 -39.36
CA ILE A 10 9.98 4.00 -39.52
C ILE A 10 11.38 3.79 -40.11
N GLU A 11 12.19 2.96 -39.46
CA GLU A 11 13.07 1.93 -40.05
C GLU A 11 14.06 1.45 -38.98
N SER A 12 13.94 0.19 -38.59
CA SER A 12 14.89 -0.86 -38.99
C SER A 12 16.03 -1.02 -37.99
N MET A 13 15.77 -1.82 -36.93
CA MET A 13 16.82 -2.64 -36.33
C MET A 13 16.31 -4.07 -36.18
N SER A 14 16.66 -4.82 -37.21
CA SER A 14 16.66 -6.27 -37.32
C SER A 14 17.54 -6.93 -36.26
N SER A 15 17.03 -8.06 -35.76
CA SER A 15 17.76 -9.26 -35.37
C SER A 15 18.96 -9.14 -34.41
N ALA A 16 18.70 -9.40 -33.13
CA ALA A 16 19.60 -10.21 -32.31
C ALA A 16 18.78 -10.98 -31.28
N ILE A 17 18.55 -12.26 -31.55
CA ILE A 17 18.02 -13.24 -30.59
C ILE A 17 19.22 -13.76 -29.80
N PRO A 18 19.40 -13.43 -28.51
CA PRO A 18 20.32 -14.17 -27.67
C PRO A 18 19.67 -15.50 -27.27
N SER A 19 20.43 -16.55 -27.52
CA SER A 19 20.13 -17.95 -27.33
C SER A 19 19.47 -18.29 -25.99
N SER A 20 18.41 -19.07 -26.09
CA SER A 20 18.03 -20.08 -25.11
C SER A 20 19.23 -20.88 -24.62
N ALA A 21 19.19 -21.28 -23.35
CA ALA A 21 20.09 -22.22 -22.69
C ALA A 21 21.40 -21.64 -22.15
N ARG A 22 21.32 -21.09 -20.93
CA ARG A 22 22.13 -21.48 -19.77
C ARG A 22 21.84 -20.52 -18.62
N LEU A 23 21.05 -20.98 -17.66
CA LEU A 23 21.22 -20.73 -16.21
C LEU A 23 20.13 -21.44 -15.39
N SER A 24 19.80 -22.68 -15.76
CA SER A 24 18.93 -23.58 -14.98
C SER A 24 19.70 -24.37 -13.91
N ARG A 25 20.65 -23.75 -13.20
CA ARG A 25 21.40 -24.42 -12.11
C ARG A 25 21.87 -23.50 -10.99
N GLN A 26 21.02 -22.61 -10.46
CA GLN A 26 21.26 -22.04 -9.11
C GLN A 26 19.96 -21.80 -8.30
N ILE A 27 18.92 -22.61 -8.53
CA ILE A 27 17.72 -22.66 -7.67
C ILE A 27 17.70 -24.02 -6.98
N LEU A 28 18.67 -24.30 -6.10
CA LEU A 28 18.66 -25.49 -5.23
C LEU A 28 19.76 -25.42 -4.15
N ARG A 29 19.93 -24.25 -3.51
CA ARG A 29 20.85 -24.10 -2.37
C ARG A 29 20.41 -23.06 -1.33
N TRP A 30 19.11 -22.90 -1.14
CA TRP A 30 18.52 -22.09 -0.07
C TRP A 30 17.50 -22.86 0.79
N GLN A 31 17.64 -24.19 0.86
CA GLN A 31 16.74 -25.06 1.64
C GLN A 31 17.46 -25.80 2.77
N GLN A 32 18.67 -25.38 3.16
CA GLN A 32 19.52 -26.14 4.10
C GLN A 32 20.12 -25.31 5.25
N SER A 33 19.46 -24.21 5.64
CA SER A 33 19.82 -23.44 6.84
C SER A 33 18.59 -23.00 7.65
N GLN A 34 17.60 -23.89 7.74
CA GLN A 34 16.51 -23.82 8.73
C GLN A 34 16.67 -24.96 9.74
N GLN A 35 17.93 -25.29 10.09
CA GLN A 35 18.19 -26.18 11.20
C GLN A 35 18.05 -25.38 12.51
N LEU A 36 16.89 -25.58 13.12
CA LEU A 36 16.76 -25.90 14.54
C LEU A 36 17.10 -24.78 15.54
N ILE A 37 16.23 -23.78 15.60
CA ILE A 37 15.78 -23.31 16.92
C ILE A 37 14.47 -24.05 17.21
N ARG A 38 14.60 -25.35 17.55
CA ARG A 38 13.52 -26.08 18.22
C ARG A 38 13.47 -25.54 19.64
N CYS A 39 12.66 -24.51 19.87
CA CYS A 39 12.20 -24.23 21.22
C CYS A 39 11.44 -25.47 21.67
N PHE A 40 12.04 -26.26 22.56
CA PHE A 40 11.36 -27.38 23.21
C PHE A 40 10.25 -26.82 24.10
N SER A 41 9.08 -26.63 23.49
CA SER A 41 7.81 -26.49 24.19
C SER A 41 7.34 -27.90 24.54
N THR A 42 7.99 -28.54 25.51
CA THR A 42 7.43 -29.72 26.15
C THR A 42 6.32 -29.24 27.08
N SER A 43 5.07 -29.26 26.62
CA SER A 43 3.91 -29.23 27.50
C SER A 43 3.81 -30.61 28.15
N PRO A 44 4.05 -30.76 29.46
CA PRO A 44 3.86 -32.03 30.14
C PRO A 44 2.37 -32.38 30.13
N THR A 45 2.06 -33.54 29.57
CA THR A 45 0.77 -34.20 29.70
C THR A 45 0.69 -34.79 31.10
N SER A 46 -0.17 -34.18 31.92
CA SER A 46 -0.94 -34.78 33.02
C SER A 46 -0.31 -36.00 33.73
N SER A 47 0.45 -35.74 34.79
CA SER A 47 0.61 -36.68 35.90
C SER A 47 0.68 -35.91 37.22
N SER A 48 -0.46 -35.87 37.90
CA SER A 48 -0.70 -35.65 39.33
C SER A 48 0.41 -35.05 40.21
N ASN A 49 0.06 -33.94 40.85
CA ASN A 49 0.45 -33.49 42.19
C ASN A 49 1.90 -33.02 42.40
N GLU A 50 2.18 -31.77 42.03
CA GLU A 50 2.41 -30.68 43.00
C GLU A 50 1.97 -29.36 42.34
N ASP A 51 1.14 -28.58 43.04
CA ASP A 51 0.58 -27.30 42.57
C ASP A 51 1.67 -26.23 42.50
N TYR A 52 2.53 -26.30 41.48
CA TYR A 52 3.38 -25.17 41.14
C TYR A 52 2.49 -24.04 40.61
N VAL A 53 2.10 -23.15 41.51
CA VAL A 53 1.51 -21.86 41.16
C VAL A 53 2.66 -20.92 40.82
N SER A 54 2.75 -20.53 39.55
CA SER A 54 3.71 -19.52 39.12
C SER A 54 3.51 -18.25 39.96
N PRO A 55 4.57 -17.64 40.52
CA PRO A 55 4.45 -16.33 41.18
C PRO A 55 3.94 -15.22 40.25
N LEU A 56 3.93 -15.48 38.94
CA LEU A 56 3.40 -14.61 37.89
C LEU A 56 2.03 -15.09 37.36
N GLN A 57 1.35 -16.01 38.05
CA GLN A 57 0.08 -16.57 37.60
C GLN A 57 -0.95 -15.46 37.33
N GLU A 58 -1.06 -14.49 38.24
CA GLU A 58 -1.95 -13.32 38.07
C GLU A 58 -1.64 -12.51 36.80
N PHE A 59 -0.37 -12.38 36.44
CA PHE A 59 0.05 -11.69 35.21
C PHE A 59 -0.35 -12.49 33.96
N PHE A 60 -0.20 -13.81 33.98
CA PHE A 60 -0.63 -14.67 32.88
C PHE A 60 -2.15 -14.72 32.77
N ASP A 61 -2.86 -14.78 33.88
CA ASP A 61 -4.32 -14.72 33.91
C ASP A 61 -4.82 -13.39 33.32
N THR A 62 -4.14 -12.26 33.60
CA THR A 62 -4.43 -10.95 32.98
C THR A 62 -4.13 -10.92 31.48
N ILE A 63 -3.15 -11.71 31.00
CA ILE A 63 -2.87 -11.85 29.55
C ILE A 63 -3.93 -12.71 28.86
N HIS A 64 -4.52 -13.68 29.57
CA HIS A 64 -5.59 -14.53 29.07
C HIS A 64 -6.93 -13.80 29.09
N ASP A 65 -7.22 -13.09 30.18
CA ASP A 65 -8.24 -12.04 30.28
C ASP A 65 -7.75 -10.77 29.59
N LYS A 66 -7.39 -10.88 28.30
CA LYS A 66 -7.20 -9.69 27.47
C LYS A 66 -8.47 -8.87 27.66
N PRO A 67 -8.43 -7.68 28.31
CA PRO A 67 -9.58 -6.82 28.29
C PRO A 67 -9.88 -6.70 26.81
N LYS A 68 -11.10 -7.08 26.40
CA LYS A 68 -11.59 -6.79 25.05
C LYS A 68 -11.35 -5.31 24.95
N ARG A 69 -10.24 -4.90 24.32
CA ARG A 69 -9.88 -3.50 24.20
C ARG A 69 -11.06 -2.97 23.43
N GLU A 70 -11.99 -2.35 24.13
CA GLU A 70 -13.14 -1.72 23.52
C GLU A 70 -12.50 -0.69 22.62
N LYS A 71 -12.41 -1.03 21.34
CA LYS A 71 -11.84 -0.18 20.31
C LYS A 71 -12.88 0.89 20.04
N HIS A 72 -13.20 1.70 21.04
CA HIS A 72 -13.74 3.04 20.84
C HIS A 72 -12.60 3.96 20.38
N ALA A 73 -11.77 3.49 19.44
CA ALA A 73 -11.02 4.40 18.61
C ALA A 73 -12.09 5.05 17.73
N LEU A 74 -12.51 6.25 18.12
CA LEU A 74 -13.31 7.12 17.26
C LEU A 74 -12.71 7.02 15.85
N GLU A 75 -13.53 6.60 14.89
CA GLU A 75 -13.09 6.36 13.52
C GLU A 75 -12.38 7.60 13.02
N LYS A 76 -11.06 7.50 12.83
CA LYS A 76 -10.26 8.63 12.37
C LYS A 76 -10.54 8.79 10.88
N LEU A 77 -11.23 9.86 10.55
CA LEU A 77 -11.49 10.26 9.17
C LEU A 77 -10.37 11.20 8.70
N LEU A 78 -9.91 11.00 7.47
CA LEU A 78 -9.06 11.94 6.77
C LEU A 78 -9.82 13.20 6.39
N LYS A 79 -9.10 14.25 5.98
CA LYS A 79 -9.68 15.52 5.51
C LYS A 79 -10.59 15.34 4.30
N CYS A 80 -10.27 14.37 3.44
CA CYS A 80 -11.10 14.01 2.29
C CYS A 80 -12.35 13.19 2.65
N GLY A 81 -12.55 12.81 3.93
CA GLY A 81 -13.68 12.00 4.39
C GLY A 81 -13.47 10.49 4.33
N ILE A 82 -12.29 10.01 3.95
CA ILE A 82 -11.96 8.57 3.93
C ILE A 82 -11.55 8.11 5.32
N SER A 83 -12.07 6.97 5.79
CA SER A 83 -11.63 6.34 7.05
C SER A 83 -10.21 5.78 6.95
N GLU A 84 -9.38 6.04 7.96
CA GLU A 84 -7.99 5.55 8.01
C GLU A 84 -7.88 4.03 7.90
N ASP A 85 -8.89 3.29 8.37
CA ASP A 85 -8.91 1.82 8.37
C ASP A 85 -9.08 1.21 6.97
N LYS A 86 -9.65 1.98 6.03
CA LYS A 86 -9.83 1.55 4.64
C LYS A 86 -8.56 1.66 3.81
N ILE A 87 -7.59 2.44 4.29
CA ILE A 87 -6.36 2.72 3.55
C ILE A 87 -5.30 1.68 3.88
N ARG A 88 -4.85 0.96 2.86
CA ARG A 88 -3.82 -0.06 3.01
C ARG A 88 -2.46 0.50 2.60
N PHE A 89 -1.51 0.47 3.53
CA PHE A 89 -0.12 0.81 3.28
C PHE A 89 0.71 -0.46 3.10
N SER A 90 1.52 -0.50 2.05
CA SER A 90 2.48 -1.56 1.78
C SER A 90 3.88 -0.96 1.74
N THR A 91 4.81 -1.57 2.45
CA THR A 91 6.23 -1.21 2.46
C THR A 91 7.06 -2.45 2.14
N ASN A 92 8.24 -2.22 1.58
CA ASN A 92 9.21 -3.29 1.37
C ASN A 92 10.33 -3.15 2.42
N HIS A 93 10.81 -4.29 2.91
CA HIS A 93 11.98 -4.36 3.77
C HIS A 93 12.95 -5.35 3.14
N TYR A 94 14.20 -4.91 3.00
CA TYR A 94 15.29 -5.76 2.59
C TYR A 94 16.01 -6.19 3.86
N GLY A 95 16.36 -7.48 3.96
CA GLY A 95 17.15 -7.98 5.09
C GLY A 95 18.47 -7.20 5.21
N ARG A 96 19.12 -7.30 6.38
CA ARG A 96 20.39 -6.60 6.63
C ARG A 96 21.40 -6.98 5.54
N LEU A 97 21.82 -6.00 4.76
CA LEU A 97 22.93 -6.14 3.84
C LEU A 97 24.23 -6.25 4.66
N LEU A 98 25.14 -7.13 4.24
CA LEU A 98 26.43 -7.31 4.89
C LEU A 98 27.39 -6.14 4.66
N LEU A 99 27.11 -5.31 3.64
CA LEU A 99 27.93 -4.18 3.23
C LEU A 99 27.12 -2.88 3.28
N PRO A 100 27.74 -1.74 3.60
CA PRO A 100 27.09 -0.44 3.50
C PRO A 100 26.69 -0.14 2.05
N PRO A 101 25.60 0.60 1.79
CA PRO A 101 24.71 1.24 2.77
C PRO A 101 23.81 0.23 3.51
N HIS A 102 23.67 0.44 4.82
CA HIS A 102 22.87 -0.43 5.70
C HIS A 102 21.38 -0.49 5.35
N VAL A 103 20.90 0.46 4.52
CA VAL A 103 19.51 0.57 4.08
C VAL A 103 19.49 0.72 2.56
N HIS A 104 18.67 -0.08 1.89
CA HIS A 104 18.54 -0.01 0.43
C HIS A 104 17.72 1.22 0.03
N GLY A 105 18.08 1.94 -1.03
CA GLY A 105 17.38 3.18 -1.42
C GLY A 105 15.89 3.02 -1.75
N TRP A 106 15.45 1.81 -2.11
CA TRP A 106 14.04 1.48 -2.35
C TRP A 106 13.27 1.03 -1.09
N GLU A 107 13.96 0.89 0.03
CA GLU A 107 13.39 0.46 1.29
C GLU A 107 12.44 1.52 1.89
N HIS A 108 12.67 2.79 1.56
CA HIS A 108 11.84 3.90 1.99
C HIS A 108 10.54 4.01 1.20
N ARG A 109 10.40 3.25 0.09
CA ARG A 109 9.22 3.31 -0.76
C ARG A 109 7.98 2.83 0.00
N VAL A 110 6.96 3.66 -0.02
CA VAL A 110 5.62 3.35 0.51
C VAL A 110 4.65 3.30 -0.65
N THR A 111 3.75 2.32 -0.63
CA THR A 111 2.62 2.23 -1.57
C THR A 111 1.31 2.31 -0.78
N LEU A 112 0.44 3.23 -1.17
CA LEU A 112 -0.91 3.40 -0.66
C LEU A 112 -1.89 2.75 -1.64
N LYS A 113 -2.83 1.97 -1.12
CA LYS A 113 -3.94 1.36 -1.88
C LYS A 113 -5.26 1.70 -1.23
N VAL A 114 -6.24 2.12 -2.03
CA VAL A 114 -7.61 2.44 -1.59
C VAL A 114 -8.59 2.04 -2.69
N GLY A 115 -9.71 1.42 -2.31
CA GLY A 115 -10.80 1.06 -3.22
C GLY A 115 -11.63 2.29 -3.59
N LEU A 116 -12.19 2.34 -4.80
CA LEU A 116 -13.03 3.46 -5.23
C LEU A 116 -14.29 3.57 -4.35
N GLU A 117 -14.81 2.43 -3.89
CA GLU A 117 -15.96 2.30 -3.00
C GLU A 117 -15.77 2.94 -1.63
N ASP A 118 -14.53 3.08 -1.15
CA ASP A 118 -14.22 3.71 0.14
C ASP A 118 -13.96 5.22 0.00
N ILE A 119 -13.95 5.75 -1.24
CA ILE A 119 -13.77 7.17 -1.51
C ILE A 119 -15.17 7.83 -1.56
N PRO A 120 -15.40 8.94 -0.84
CA PRO A 120 -16.71 9.60 -0.80
C PRO A 120 -16.96 10.41 -2.08
N ILE A 121 -17.11 9.71 -3.20
CA ILE A 121 -17.46 10.23 -4.53
C ILE A 121 -18.79 9.59 -4.90
N GLU A 122 -19.81 10.42 -5.15
CA GLU A 122 -21.19 9.96 -5.34
C GLU A 122 -21.63 10.11 -6.81
N SER A 123 -21.20 11.18 -7.48
CA SER A 123 -21.63 11.52 -8.83
C SER A 123 -20.81 10.78 -9.90
N GLU A 124 -21.47 10.32 -10.97
CA GLU A 124 -20.80 9.72 -12.14
C GLU A 124 -19.80 10.70 -12.78
N LEU A 125 -20.12 11.99 -12.75
CA LEU A 125 -19.26 13.07 -13.25
C LEU A 125 -17.97 13.16 -12.41
N GLU A 126 -18.09 13.12 -11.08
CA GLU A 126 -16.94 13.09 -10.18
C GLU A 126 -16.06 11.86 -10.44
N ILE A 127 -16.66 10.68 -10.67
CA ILE A 127 -15.92 9.45 -10.99
C ILE A 127 -15.16 9.60 -12.31
N ALA A 128 -15.78 10.21 -13.33
CA ALA A 128 -15.14 10.45 -14.62
C ALA A 128 -13.93 11.39 -14.48
N ILE A 129 -14.10 12.51 -13.76
CA ILE A 129 -13.03 13.47 -13.47
C ILE A 129 -11.92 12.80 -12.64
N PHE A 130 -12.28 12.05 -11.61
CA PHE A 130 -11.31 11.34 -10.76
C PHE A 130 -10.43 10.41 -11.58
N ARG A 131 -11.05 9.59 -12.45
CA ARG A 131 -10.34 8.68 -13.35
C ARG A 131 -9.41 9.44 -14.30
N GLN A 132 -9.82 10.62 -14.78
CA GLN A 132 -8.99 11.46 -15.64
C GLN A 132 -7.80 12.06 -14.89
N ILE A 133 -7.98 12.57 -13.67
CA ILE A 133 -6.91 13.15 -12.83
C ILE A 133 -5.89 12.09 -12.45
N VAL A 134 -6.35 10.91 -12.04
CA VAL A 134 -5.49 9.82 -11.56
C VAL A 134 -4.77 9.13 -12.73
N GLY A 135 -5.43 8.99 -13.88
CA GLY A 135 -4.89 8.37 -15.08
C GLY A 135 -4.48 6.91 -14.86
N SER A 136 -3.22 6.59 -15.18
CA SER A 136 -2.68 5.22 -15.14
C SER A 136 -2.52 4.62 -13.74
N ARG A 137 -2.67 5.44 -12.69
CA ARG A 137 -2.54 4.98 -11.30
C ARG A 137 -3.81 4.30 -10.79
N PHE A 138 -4.91 4.40 -11.54
CA PHE A 138 -6.18 3.72 -11.26
C PHE A 138 -6.25 2.39 -12.02
N ASN A 139 -6.41 1.29 -11.29
CA ASN A 139 -6.68 0.00 -11.91
C ASN A 139 -8.19 -0.14 -12.12
N LYS A 140 -8.62 -0.09 -13.39
CA LYS A 140 -10.03 -0.18 -13.79
C LYS A 140 -10.66 -1.54 -13.49
N ASP A 141 -9.90 -2.62 -13.59
CA ASP A 141 -10.40 -3.98 -13.39
C ASP A 141 -10.70 -4.26 -11.92
N LYS A 142 -9.89 -3.68 -11.03
CA LYS A 142 -9.98 -3.89 -9.57
C LYS A 142 -10.65 -2.73 -8.83
N ASN A 143 -11.03 -1.67 -9.54
CA ASN A 143 -11.47 -0.39 -8.96
C ASN A 143 -10.56 0.12 -7.84
N LEU A 144 -9.24 -0.03 -8.00
CA LEU A 144 -8.26 0.28 -6.96
C LEU A 144 -7.35 1.43 -7.38
N LEU A 145 -7.28 2.47 -6.56
CA LEU A 145 -6.26 3.51 -6.66
C LEU A 145 -4.97 3.03 -6.00
N GLN A 146 -3.86 3.06 -6.74
CA GLN A 146 -2.54 2.75 -6.21
C GLN A 146 -1.58 3.94 -6.38
N LEU A 147 -1.15 4.51 -5.26
CA LEU A 147 -0.15 5.58 -5.23
C LEU A 147 1.13 5.05 -4.59
N SER A 148 2.30 5.48 -5.06
CA SER A 148 3.57 5.13 -4.41
C SER A 148 4.51 6.32 -4.34
N SER A 149 5.24 6.46 -3.25
CA SER A 149 6.23 7.51 -3.05
C SER A 149 7.53 6.92 -2.51
N ASN A 150 8.65 7.41 -3.04
CA ASN A 150 10.02 7.16 -2.58
C ASN A 150 10.84 8.45 -2.61
N GLN A 151 10.19 9.59 -2.35
CA GLN A 151 10.82 10.92 -2.43
C GLN A 151 11.65 11.25 -1.18
N PHE A 152 11.21 10.75 -0.03
CA PHE A 152 11.82 11.04 1.26
C PHE A 152 12.67 9.87 1.78
N GLY A 153 13.71 10.18 2.55
CA GLY A 153 14.55 9.19 3.24
C GLY A 153 13.89 8.50 4.43
N SER A 154 12.60 8.78 4.68
CA SER A 154 11.82 8.17 5.75
C SER A 154 10.49 7.62 5.24
N ARG A 155 10.14 6.41 5.69
CA ARG A 155 8.84 5.77 5.38
C ARG A 155 7.68 6.59 5.95
N ILE A 156 7.88 7.24 7.10
CA ILE A 156 6.85 8.04 7.77
C ILE A 156 6.53 9.28 6.93
N GLU A 157 7.56 9.92 6.38
CA GLU A 157 7.40 11.10 5.51
C GLU A 157 6.76 10.72 4.18
N ASN A 158 7.21 9.64 3.54
CA ASN A 158 6.57 9.11 2.34
C ASN A 158 5.10 8.76 2.58
N LYS A 159 4.76 8.18 3.74
CA LYS A 159 3.36 7.90 4.14
C LYS A 159 2.54 9.19 4.25
N ARG A 160 3.03 10.19 5.00
CA ARG A 160 2.35 11.50 5.16
C ARG A 160 2.13 12.20 3.83
N HIS A 161 3.14 12.14 2.94
CA HIS A 161 3.04 12.70 1.61
C HIS A 161 1.95 12.05 0.76
N LEU A 162 1.85 10.71 0.79
CA LEU A 162 0.81 9.98 0.07
C LEU A 162 -0.60 10.32 0.56
N VAL A 163 -0.78 10.46 1.87
CA VAL A 163 -2.07 10.90 2.45
C VAL A 163 -2.41 12.31 1.97
N SER A 164 -1.47 13.26 2.03
CA SER A 164 -1.70 14.62 1.52
C SER A 164 -1.99 14.65 0.02
N MET A 165 -1.37 13.77 -0.78
CA MET A 165 -1.64 13.65 -2.20
C MET A 165 -3.05 13.11 -2.47
N LEU A 166 -3.47 12.09 -1.72
CA LEU A 166 -4.83 11.55 -1.78
C LEU A 166 -5.86 12.64 -1.46
N ASP A 167 -5.66 13.40 -0.39
CA ASP A 167 -6.54 14.52 -0.03
C ASP A 167 -6.69 15.52 -1.18
N ARG A 168 -5.59 15.93 -1.81
CA ARG A 168 -5.61 16.87 -2.93
C ARG A 168 -6.34 16.33 -4.16
N ILE A 169 -6.19 15.04 -4.46
CA ILE A 169 -6.87 14.41 -5.60
C ILE A 169 -8.39 14.40 -5.36
N VAL A 170 -8.83 13.96 -4.18
CA VAL A 170 -10.27 13.87 -3.86
C VAL A 170 -10.90 15.26 -3.81
N MET A 171 -10.30 16.20 -3.08
CA MET A 171 -10.82 17.58 -3.01
C MET A 171 -10.77 18.29 -4.37
N GLY A 172 -9.71 18.06 -5.16
CA GLY A 172 -9.58 18.60 -6.51
C GLY A 172 -10.66 18.08 -7.45
N THR A 173 -11.00 16.79 -7.34
CA THR A 173 -12.09 16.16 -8.11
C THR A 173 -13.42 16.84 -7.78
N LYS A 174 -13.79 16.94 -6.50
CA LYS A 174 -15.06 17.57 -6.07
C LYS A 174 -15.16 19.01 -6.53
N ARG A 175 -14.07 19.78 -6.39
CA ARG A 175 -14.01 21.16 -6.85
C ARG A 175 -14.27 21.28 -8.35
N LEU A 176 -13.65 20.41 -9.16
CA LEU A 176 -13.80 20.44 -10.61
C LEU A 176 -15.20 20.00 -11.05
N ALA A 177 -15.80 19.04 -10.35
CA ALA A 177 -17.17 18.61 -10.59
C ALA A 177 -18.16 19.77 -10.37
N ASN A 178 -18.06 20.46 -9.24
CA ASN A 178 -18.91 21.61 -8.93
C ASN A 178 -18.79 22.72 -9.98
N GLN A 179 -17.58 22.98 -10.50
CA GLN A 179 -17.36 23.99 -11.55
C GLN A 179 -18.00 23.62 -12.89
N MET A 180 -18.18 22.33 -13.18
CA MET A 180 -18.81 21.87 -14.43
C MET A 180 -20.34 21.86 -14.35
N GLU A 181 -20.93 21.91 -13.15
CA GLU A 181 -22.40 21.96 -12.96
C GLU A 181 -22.97 23.38 -12.95
N GLU A 182 -22.14 24.40 -12.68
CA GLU A 182 -22.56 25.82 -12.67
C GLU A 182 -22.55 26.59 -14.01
N PRO A 183 -21.96 26.15 -15.14
CA PRO A 183 -21.80 26.99 -16.33
C PRO A 183 -23.12 27.32 -17.05
N ASP A 184 -24.19 26.56 -16.80
CA ASP A 184 -25.49 26.77 -17.45
C ASP A 184 -26.32 27.90 -16.80
N LYS A 185 -25.92 28.39 -15.62
CA LYS A 185 -26.66 29.43 -14.88
C LYS A 185 -26.31 30.85 -15.34
N GLU A 186 -25.08 31.07 -15.83
CA GLU A 186 -24.62 32.41 -16.22
C GLU A 186 -24.95 32.78 -17.68
N GLN A 187 -25.33 31.83 -18.53
CA GLN A 187 -25.67 32.10 -19.94
C GLN A 187 -27.15 32.45 -20.17
N ASN A 188 -27.99 32.32 -19.15
CA ASN A 188 -29.44 32.60 -19.22
C ASN A 188 -29.87 33.78 -18.33
N ALA A 189 -28.93 34.54 -17.76
CA ALA A 189 -29.15 35.76 -16.98
C ALA A 189 -28.66 36.98 -17.75
#